data_AF-A0A2S4KU94-F1
#
_entry.id   AF-A0A2S4KU94-F1
#
_cell.length_a   1.000
_cell.length_b   1.000
_cell.length_c   1.000
_cell.angle_alpha   90.00
_cell.angle_beta   90.00
_cell.angle_gamma   90.00
#
_symmetry.space_group_name_H-M   'P 1'
#
loop_
_entity.id
_entity.type
_entity.pdbx_description
1 polymer ?
#
loop_
_entity_poly.entity_id
_entity_poly.type
_entity_poly.pdbx_seq_one_letter_code
_entity_poly.pdbx_strand_id
1 'polypeptide(L)'
;MYNNRPHPLLEQVPLTVSPFVSLPTATTLSYNYKTMPSNIPPSSLGIPTATDGPSAEQPKPRFVVSSSGHAASPDDILESCHALLSHVTDLQKDAERELREFEERIKERELAEKRRLAPGWLDSEARLLEPERAASAHQPGPSSAPEDLRRPATETQAEIDEGAELDKAFGVMALK
;
A
#
# COMPACT_ATOMS: atom_id res chain seq x y z
N MET A 1 31.66 31.39 39.99
CA MET A 1 33.14 31.28 40.07
C MET A 1 33.48 29.84 40.38
N TYR A 2 33.97 29.11 39.39
CA TYR A 2 34.42 27.74 39.60
C TYR A 2 35.76 27.78 40.33
N ASN A 3 35.85 27.13 41.48
CA ASN A 3 37.09 27.03 42.24
C ASN A 3 38.05 26.12 41.48
N ASN A 4 39.08 26.70 40.86
CA ASN A 4 40.16 25.98 40.17
C ASN A 4 41.18 25.35 41.12
N ARG A 5 40.77 24.99 42.35
CA ARG A 5 41.64 24.28 43.29
C ARG A 5 41.44 22.78 43.10
N PRO A 6 42.50 22.01 42.78
CA PRO A 6 42.41 20.57 42.69
C PRO A 6 42.00 19.98 44.04
N HIS A 7 41.23 18.89 44.01
CA HIS A 7 40.74 18.22 45.21
C HIS A 7 41.93 17.52 45.91
N PRO A 8 42.08 17.61 47.25
CA PRO A 8 43.26 17.13 47.97
C PRO A 8 43.53 15.63 47.81
N LEU A 9 42.49 14.82 47.54
CA LEU A 9 42.64 13.38 47.24
C LEU A 9 43.22 13.12 45.83
N LEU A 10 43.04 14.04 44.89
CA LEU A 10 43.55 13.91 43.52
C LEU A 10 45.02 14.38 43.40
N GLU A 11 45.52 15.18 44.35
CA GLU A 11 46.94 15.55 44.43
C GLU A 11 47.82 14.40 44.94
N GLN A 12 47.25 13.46 45.69
CA GLN A 12 48.00 12.39 46.37
C GLN A 12 48.26 11.15 45.50
N VAL A 13 47.53 11.01 44.40
CA VAL A 13 47.75 9.92 43.45
C VAL A 13 48.66 10.47 42.36
N PRO A 14 49.92 10.01 42.23
CA PRO A 14 50.70 10.38 41.07
C PRO A 14 49.90 9.87 39.86
N LEU A 15 49.58 10.76 38.92
CA LEU A 15 49.06 10.39 37.60
C LEU A 15 50.21 9.68 36.87
N THR A 16 50.57 8.51 37.37
CA THR A 16 51.56 7.62 36.82
C THR A 16 50.98 7.17 35.50
N VAL A 17 51.45 7.83 34.46
CA VAL A 17 51.70 7.13 33.21
C VAL A 17 52.56 5.93 33.61
N SER A 18 51.93 4.76 33.74
CA SER A 18 52.64 3.53 34.01
C SER A 18 53.75 3.41 32.96
N PRO A 19 55.02 3.16 33.33
CA PRO A 19 56.10 3.01 32.35
C PRO A 19 55.89 1.80 31.43
N PHE A 20 54.92 0.94 31.75
CA PHE A 20 54.53 -0.22 30.94
C PHE A 20 53.26 0.02 30.11
N VAL A 21 52.57 1.15 30.30
CA VAL A 21 51.35 1.49 29.55
C VAL A 21 51.62 2.75 28.73
N SER A 22 51.93 2.54 27.46
CA SER A 22 52.00 3.62 26.47
C SER A 22 50.58 4.06 26.13
N LEU A 23 50.19 5.26 26.55
CA LEU A 23 48.95 5.87 26.10
C LEU A 23 49.11 6.25 24.63
N PRO A 24 48.10 6.01 23.76
CA PRO A 24 48.18 6.44 22.37
C PRO A 24 48.29 7.97 22.32
N THR A 25 49.47 8.45 21.92
CA THR A 25 49.70 9.87 21.66
C THR A 25 49.02 10.27 20.37
N ALA A 26 48.25 11.35 20.40
CA ALA A 26 47.61 11.89 19.20
C ALA A 26 48.66 12.24 18.14
N THR A 27 48.46 11.74 16.92
CA THR A 27 49.31 12.09 15.78
C THR A 27 49.12 13.57 15.47
N THR A 28 50.16 14.36 15.71
CA THR A 28 50.14 15.77 15.32
C THR A 28 50.51 15.86 13.85
N LEU A 29 49.61 16.43 13.04
CA LEU A 29 49.92 16.73 11.64
C LEU A 29 51.02 17.79 11.60
N SER A 30 51.95 17.67 10.65
CA SER A 30 52.99 18.67 10.45
C SER A 30 52.36 20.03 10.16
N TYR A 31 52.87 21.09 10.80
CA TYR A 31 52.48 22.48 10.54
C TYR A 31 52.90 23.00 9.15
N ASN A 32 53.42 22.14 8.26
CA ASN A 32 53.61 22.44 6.84
C ASN A 32 52.27 22.32 6.11
N TYR A 33 51.40 23.31 6.33
CA TYR A 33 50.19 23.45 5.54
C TYR A 33 50.56 23.99 4.16
N LYS A 34 50.47 23.12 3.15
CA LYS A 34 50.45 23.58 1.76
C LYS A 34 49.11 24.25 1.52
N THR A 35 49.11 25.54 1.19
CA THR A 35 47.90 26.25 0.79
C THR A 35 47.36 25.57 -0.46
N MET A 36 46.18 24.94 -0.37
CA MET A 36 45.50 24.43 -1.55
C MET A 36 45.09 25.62 -2.44
N PRO A 37 45.28 25.54 -3.77
CA PRO A 37 44.67 26.50 -4.68
C PRO A 37 43.15 26.51 -4.46
N SER A 38 42.55 27.68 -4.27
CA SER A 38 41.12 27.83 -3.96
C SER A 38 40.18 27.53 -5.14
N ASN A 39 40.65 26.79 -6.15
CA ASN A 39 39.86 26.30 -7.27
C ASN A 39 39.59 24.79 -7.11
N ILE A 40 39.19 24.39 -5.91
CA ILE A 40 38.62 23.05 -5.73
C ILE A 40 37.21 23.12 -6.34
N PRO A 41 36.87 22.25 -7.31
CA PRO A 41 35.51 22.18 -7.81
C PRO A 41 34.55 21.91 -6.64
N PRO A 42 33.33 22.48 -6.66
CA PRO A 42 32.40 22.35 -5.55
C PRO A 42 32.19 20.88 -5.18
N SER A 43 32.31 20.58 -3.89
CA SER A 43 32.19 19.21 -3.37
C SER A 43 30.82 18.63 -3.73
N SER A 44 30.80 17.43 -4.30
CA SER A 44 29.57 16.70 -4.66
C SER A 44 28.70 16.34 -3.45
N LEU A 45 29.21 16.52 -2.23
CA LEU A 45 28.50 16.31 -0.97
C LEU A 45 27.72 17.54 -0.47
N GLY A 46 27.69 18.65 -1.22
CA GLY A 46 26.85 19.82 -0.89
C GLY A 46 27.27 20.56 0.39
N ILE A 47 28.52 20.38 0.85
CA ILE A 47 29.05 21.11 2.00
C ILE A 47 29.36 22.55 1.54
N PRO A 48 28.73 23.59 2.12
CA PRO A 48 28.96 24.97 1.69
C PRO A 48 30.40 25.38 2.00
N THR A 49 31.12 25.82 0.97
CA THR A 49 32.43 26.47 1.12
C THR A 49 32.24 27.93 1.50
N ALA A 50 33.16 28.47 2.32
CA ALA A 50 33.12 29.80 2.93
C ALA A 50 33.15 31.02 1.96
N THR A 51 32.91 30.82 0.67
CA THR A 51 32.84 31.87 -0.36
C THR A 51 31.42 32.29 -0.71
N ASP A 52 30.38 31.65 -0.17
CA ASP A 52 29.01 32.15 -0.31
C ASP A 52 28.80 33.33 0.66
N GLY A 53 28.72 34.53 0.07
CA GLY A 53 28.37 35.75 0.78
C GLY A 53 26.98 35.65 1.44
N PRO A 54 26.65 36.58 2.36
CA PRO A 54 25.46 36.51 3.22
C PRO A 54 24.15 36.89 2.50
N SER A 55 23.98 36.47 1.25
CA SER A 55 22.76 36.70 0.45
C SER A 55 22.61 35.61 -0.60
N ALA A 56 22.46 34.37 -0.14
CA ALA A 56 21.91 33.31 -0.97
C ALA A 56 20.94 32.53 -0.10
N GLU A 57 19.67 32.60 -0.46
CA GLU A 57 18.61 31.72 0.02
C GLU A 57 19.13 30.27 0.04
N GLN A 58 18.86 29.56 1.14
CA GLN A 58 19.07 28.12 1.38
C GLN A 58 19.46 27.34 0.09
N PRO A 59 20.68 26.77 0.00
CA PRO A 59 21.13 26.15 -1.24
C PRO A 59 20.25 24.93 -1.56
N LYS A 60 19.35 25.08 -2.54
CA LYS A 60 18.55 23.99 -3.10
C LYS A 60 19.52 22.84 -3.46
N PRO A 61 19.29 21.59 -2.99
CA PRO A 61 20.21 20.50 -3.25
C PRO A 61 20.31 20.29 -4.76
N ARG A 62 21.52 20.48 -5.30
CA ARG A 62 21.75 20.52 -6.75
C ARG A 62 21.42 19.19 -7.43
N PHE A 63 21.60 18.07 -6.72
CA PHE A 63 21.24 16.72 -7.17
C PHE A 63 20.88 15.82 -5.98
N VAL A 64 19.89 14.95 -6.17
CA VAL A 64 19.55 13.85 -5.27
C VAL A 64 20.22 12.59 -5.80
N VAL A 65 21.07 11.96 -4.98
CA VAL A 65 21.78 10.72 -5.35
C VAL A 65 21.06 9.54 -4.69
N SER A 66 20.54 8.63 -5.50
CA SER A 66 20.00 7.35 -5.03
C SER A 66 21.12 6.40 -4.62
N SER A 67 20.84 5.44 -3.74
CA SER A 67 21.77 4.36 -3.36
C SER A 67 22.21 3.50 -4.55
N SER A 68 21.47 3.53 -5.66
CA SER A 68 21.83 2.91 -6.93
C SER A 68 22.86 3.70 -7.77
N GLY A 69 23.31 4.86 -7.30
CA GLY A 69 24.29 5.71 -7.98
C GLY A 69 23.71 6.64 -9.04
N HIS A 70 22.38 6.70 -9.19
CA HIS A 70 21.72 7.66 -10.07
C HIS A 70 21.58 9.01 -9.37
N ALA A 71 22.14 10.07 -9.96
CA ALA A 71 21.99 11.44 -9.49
C ALA A 71 21.01 12.18 -10.42
N ALA A 72 19.89 12.65 -9.87
CA ALA A 72 18.87 13.39 -10.61
C ALA A 72 18.64 14.78 -9.98
N SER A 73 18.30 15.78 -10.79
CA SER A 73 17.84 17.06 -10.26
C SER A 73 16.49 16.87 -9.55
N PRO A 74 16.20 17.61 -8.47
CA PRO A 74 14.86 17.61 -7.88
C PRO A 74 13.75 17.93 -8.89
N ASP A 75 14.03 18.80 -9.86
CA ASP A 75 13.05 19.18 -10.89
C ASP A 75 12.78 18.01 -11.85
N ASP A 76 13.80 17.25 -12.25
CA ASP A 76 13.65 16.02 -13.05
C ASP A 76 12.84 14.94 -12.31
N ILE A 77 13.01 14.85 -10.99
CA ILE A 77 12.23 13.92 -10.16
C ILE A 77 10.75 14.32 -10.16
N LEU A 78 10.44 15.62 -10.03
CA LEU A 78 9.07 16.11 -10.09
C LEU A 78 8.43 15.82 -11.45
N GLU A 79 9.16 16.08 -12.53
CA GLU A 79 8.71 15.73 -13.89
C GLU A 79 8.43 14.23 -14.02
N SER A 80 9.31 13.37 -13.47
CA SER A 80 9.09 11.92 -13.47
C SER A 80 7.84 11.51 -12.68
N CYS A 81 7.59 12.13 -11.52
CA CYS A 81 6.41 11.87 -10.72
C CYS A 81 5.14 12.33 -11.43
N HIS A 82 5.16 13.50 -12.07
CA HIS A 82 4.02 14.00 -12.85
C HIS A 82 3.73 13.14 -14.08
N ALA A 83 4.76 12.69 -14.80
CA ALA A 83 4.61 11.79 -15.93
C ALA A 83 4.06 10.41 -15.53
N LEU A 84 4.50 9.88 -14.38
CA LEU A 84 3.98 8.64 -13.83
C LEU A 84 2.52 8.80 -13.40
N LEU A 85 2.18 9.92 -12.75
CA LEU A 85 0.81 10.22 -12.36
C LEU A 85 -0.10 10.31 -13.60
N SER A 86 0.29 11.04 -14.65
CA SER A 86 -0.52 11.13 -15.86
C SER A 86 -0.75 9.75 -16.48
N HIS A 87 0.31 8.94 -16.58
CA HIS A 87 0.22 7.59 -17.13
C HIS A 87 -0.74 6.69 -16.33
N VAL A 88 -0.65 6.69 -15.01
CA VAL A 88 -1.56 5.92 -14.15
C VAL A 88 -3.00 6.40 -14.30
N THR A 89 -3.23 7.71 -14.37
CA THR A 89 -4.59 8.24 -14.57
C THR A 89 -5.17 7.87 -15.93
N ASP A 90 -4.36 7.79 -16.97
CA ASP A 90 -4.83 7.41 -18.30
C ASP A 90 -5.12 5.91 -18.37
N LEU A 91 -4.26 5.06 -17.77
CA LEU A 91 -4.55 3.64 -17.59
C LEU A 91 -5.86 3.38 -16.84
N GLN A 92 -6.13 4.15 -15.78
CA GLN A 92 -7.38 4.03 -15.04
C GLN A 92 -8.59 4.39 -15.91
N LYS A 93 -8.54 5.50 -16.65
CA LYS A 93 -9.63 5.91 -17.55
C LYS A 93 -9.88 4.89 -18.65
N ASP A 94 -8.82 4.31 -19.20
CA ASP A 94 -8.90 3.29 -20.23
C ASP A 94 -9.56 2.01 -19.70
N ALA A 95 -9.16 1.55 -18.51
CA ALA A 95 -9.77 0.41 -17.84
C ALA A 95 -11.26 0.66 -17.50
N GLU A 96 -11.60 1.85 -17.00
CA GLU A 96 -13.00 2.23 -16.73
C GLU A 96 -13.84 2.34 -18.01
N ARG A 97 -13.24 2.72 -19.14
CA ARG A 97 -13.91 2.72 -20.45
C ARG A 97 -14.16 1.28 -20.92
N GLU A 98 -13.14 0.43 -20.88
CA GLU A 98 -13.26 -0.96 -21.30
C GLU A 98 -14.30 -1.73 -20.48
N LEU A 99 -14.33 -1.50 -19.15
CA LEU A 99 -15.32 -2.11 -18.28
C LEU A 99 -16.75 -1.69 -18.64
N ARG A 100 -16.97 -0.39 -18.91
CA ARG A 100 -18.28 0.11 -19.34
C ARG A 100 -18.71 -0.50 -20.66
N GLU A 101 -17.83 -0.54 -21.65
CA GLU A 101 -18.10 -1.17 -22.95
C GLU A 101 -18.39 -2.67 -22.81
N PHE A 102 -17.72 -3.36 -21.88
CA PHE A 102 -17.99 -4.76 -21.58
C PHE A 102 -19.37 -4.96 -20.93
N GLU A 103 -19.72 -4.16 -19.94
CA GLU A 103 -21.04 -4.21 -19.30
C GLU A 103 -22.16 -3.89 -20.29
N GLU A 104 -21.99 -2.89 -21.15
CA GLU A 104 -22.96 -2.54 -22.20
C GLU A 104 -23.16 -3.71 -23.16
N ARG A 105 -22.09 -4.37 -23.62
CA ARG A 105 -22.19 -5.57 -24.47
C ARG A 105 -22.93 -6.72 -23.79
N ILE A 106 -22.73 -6.93 -22.49
CA ILE A 106 -23.48 -7.94 -21.73
C ILE A 106 -24.95 -7.55 -21.66
N LYS A 107 -25.26 -6.30 -21.30
CA LYS A 107 -26.63 -5.79 -21.23
C LYS A 107 -27.35 -5.94 -22.57
N GLU A 108 -26.70 -5.60 -23.68
CA GLU A 108 -27.26 -5.77 -25.02
C GLU A 108 -27.54 -7.23 -25.35
N ARG A 109 -26.61 -8.15 -25.06
CA ARG A 109 -26.81 -9.59 -25.28
C ARG A 109 -27.97 -10.12 -24.44
N GLU A 110 -28.01 -9.79 -23.16
CA GLU A 110 -29.09 -10.19 -22.27
C GLU A 110 -30.43 -9.62 -22.72
N LEU A 111 -30.49 -8.35 -23.13
CA LEU A 111 -31.71 -7.74 -23.66
C LEU A 111 -32.15 -8.44 -24.95
N ALA A 112 -31.23 -8.77 -25.84
CA ALA A 112 -31.53 -9.51 -27.06
C ALA A 112 -32.04 -10.93 -26.76
N GLU A 113 -31.42 -11.64 -25.81
CA GLU A 113 -31.89 -12.94 -25.36
C GLU A 113 -33.27 -12.85 -24.72
N LYS A 114 -33.49 -11.89 -23.81
CA LYS A 114 -34.79 -11.69 -23.17
C LYS A 114 -35.88 -11.28 -24.18
N ARG A 115 -35.56 -10.46 -25.18
CA ARG A 115 -36.45 -10.13 -26.32
C ARG A 115 -36.75 -11.36 -27.18
N ARG A 116 -35.80 -12.28 -27.34
CA ARG A 116 -36.00 -13.55 -28.03
C ARG A 116 -36.94 -14.47 -27.25
N LEU A 117 -36.78 -14.53 -25.92
CA LEU A 117 -37.61 -15.37 -25.05
C LEU A 117 -39.05 -14.85 -24.95
N ALA A 118 -39.22 -13.53 -24.84
CA ALA A 118 -40.52 -12.91 -24.63
C ALA A 118 -40.69 -11.69 -25.56
N PRO A 119 -40.96 -11.91 -26.86
CA PRO A 119 -41.19 -10.83 -27.80
C PRO A 119 -42.38 -9.98 -27.36
N GLY A 120 -42.20 -8.66 -27.31
CA GLY A 120 -43.25 -7.70 -26.97
C GLY A 120 -43.55 -7.54 -25.48
N TRP A 121 -43.18 -8.47 -24.59
CA TRP A 121 -43.46 -8.37 -23.14
C TRP A 121 -42.53 -7.36 -22.42
N LEU A 122 -41.28 -7.23 -22.87
CA LEU A 122 -40.27 -6.37 -22.23
C LEU A 122 -40.40 -4.89 -22.60
N ASP A 123 -40.90 -4.61 -23.80
CA ASP A 123 -40.98 -3.26 -24.37
C ASP A 123 -42.42 -2.70 -24.33
N SER A 124 -43.38 -3.41 -23.72
CA SER A 124 -44.76 -2.92 -23.56
C SER A 124 -45.15 -2.70 -22.10
N GLU A 125 -45.91 -1.63 -21.84
CA GLU A 125 -46.38 -1.26 -20.50
C GLU A 125 -47.57 -2.13 -20.01
N ALA A 126 -47.99 -3.11 -20.81
CA ALA A 126 -49.12 -3.98 -20.52
C ALA A 126 -48.73 -5.04 -19.48
N ARG A 127 -48.79 -4.69 -18.20
CA ARG A 127 -48.67 -5.64 -17.10
C ARG A 127 -50.01 -6.33 -16.85
N LEU A 128 -49.99 -7.65 -16.62
CA LEU A 128 -51.19 -8.36 -16.17
C LEU A 128 -51.66 -7.76 -14.84
N LEU A 129 -52.96 -7.53 -14.73
CA LEU A 129 -53.58 -7.16 -13.45
C LEU A 129 -53.41 -8.31 -12.47
N GLU A 130 -52.67 -8.07 -11.40
CA GLU A 130 -52.63 -8.98 -10.26
C GLU A 130 -53.90 -8.79 -9.42
N PRO A 131 -54.55 -9.88 -9.00
CA PRO A 131 -55.72 -9.77 -8.14
C PRO A 131 -55.29 -9.24 -6.76
N GLU A 132 -55.87 -8.12 -6.35
CA GLU A 132 -55.71 -7.58 -5.00
C GLU A 132 -56.29 -8.60 -4.00
N ARG A 133 -55.43 -9.25 -3.20
CA ARG A 133 -55.92 -10.04 -2.06
C ARG A 133 -56.49 -9.04 -1.07
N ALA A 134 -57.82 -9.04 -0.94
CA ALA A 134 -58.50 -8.37 0.16
C ALA A 134 -57.76 -8.72 1.46
N ALA A 135 -57.27 -7.69 2.15
CA ALA A 135 -56.47 -7.83 3.35
C ALA A 135 -57.21 -8.67 4.40
N SER A 136 -56.88 -9.96 4.50
CA SER A 136 -57.12 -10.71 5.72
C SER A 136 -56.08 -10.25 6.73
N ALA A 137 -56.49 -9.31 7.57
CA ALA A 137 -55.75 -8.91 8.75
C ALA A 137 -55.42 -10.15 9.61
N HIS A 138 -54.17 -10.59 9.62
CA HIS A 138 -53.58 -11.32 10.75
C HIS A 138 -52.05 -11.39 10.66
N GLN A 139 -51.37 -10.57 11.47
CA GLN A 139 -50.14 -10.96 12.16
C GLN A 139 -50.52 -11.56 13.54
N PRO A 140 -49.61 -12.13 14.37
CA PRO A 140 -48.54 -13.12 14.12
C PRO A 140 -48.57 -14.32 15.13
N GLY A 141 -48.22 -15.56 14.70
CA GLY A 141 -47.82 -16.75 15.51
C GLY A 141 -48.82 -17.34 16.54
N PRO A 142 -48.49 -18.39 17.35
CA PRO A 142 -47.84 -19.69 17.09
C PRO A 142 -48.70 -20.93 17.54
N SER A 143 -48.31 -22.14 17.07
CA SER A 143 -48.50 -23.49 17.68
C SER A 143 -49.91 -24.09 17.92
N SER A 144 -50.15 -25.30 17.37
CA SER A 144 -50.38 -26.55 18.15
C SER A 144 -50.86 -27.71 17.26
N ALA A 145 -50.06 -28.79 17.22
CA ALA A 145 -50.49 -30.14 16.82
C ALA A 145 -51.22 -30.82 18.02
N PRO A 146 -51.91 -31.98 17.87
CA PRO A 146 -51.18 -33.26 17.85
C PRO A 146 -51.83 -34.45 17.06
N GLU A 147 -50.97 -35.44 16.73
CA GLU A 147 -51.13 -36.92 16.88
C GLU A 147 -52.28 -37.71 16.18
N ASP A 148 -52.14 -38.96 15.68
CA ASP A 148 -51.03 -39.93 15.56
C ASP A 148 -51.49 -41.17 14.73
N LEU A 149 -50.53 -42.04 14.39
CA LEU A 149 -50.57 -43.46 13.97
C LEU A 149 -50.35 -43.75 12.46
N ARG A 150 -49.34 -44.52 12.01
CA ARG A 150 -48.19 -45.17 12.64
C ARG A 150 -47.24 -45.68 11.52
N ARG A 151 -45.94 -45.49 11.72
CA ARG A 151 -44.77 -45.96 10.91
C ARG A 151 -44.44 -47.45 11.23
N PRO A 152 -43.57 -48.17 10.47
CA PRO A 152 -42.12 -47.95 10.64
C PRO A 152 -41.24 -48.10 9.37
N ALA A 153 -40.16 -47.28 9.35
CA ALA A 153 -38.76 -47.52 8.91
C ALA A 153 -38.50 -48.05 7.47
N THR A 154 -37.50 -47.63 6.67
CA THR A 154 -36.26 -46.85 6.85
C THR A 154 -35.82 -46.49 5.42
N GLU A 155 -35.48 -45.24 5.13
CA GLU A 155 -34.45 -44.85 4.14
C GLU A 155 -34.33 -43.33 4.16
N THR A 156 -33.38 -42.94 5.00
CA THR A 156 -32.70 -41.67 5.16
C THR A 156 -32.55 -40.92 3.84
N GLN A 157 -33.09 -39.70 3.81
CA GLN A 157 -32.45 -38.56 3.15
C GLN A 157 -31.01 -38.51 3.66
N ALA A 158 -30.09 -39.11 2.90
CA ALA A 158 -28.67 -38.85 3.06
C ALA A 158 -28.45 -37.41 2.64
N GLU A 159 -27.94 -36.60 3.57
CA GLU A 159 -27.32 -35.31 3.31
C GLU A 159 -26.46 -35.44 2.04
N ILE A 160 -26.86 -34.74 0.99
CA ILE A 160 -26.01 -34.58 -0.19
C ILE A 160 -24.86 -33.73 0.32
N ASP A 161 -23.72 -34.36 0.55
CA ASP A 161 -22.50 -33.70 1.00
C ASP A 161 -22.03 -32.76 -0.11
N GLU A 162 -22.42 -31.49 -0.01
CA GLU A 162 -22.09 -30.44 -0.97
C GLU A 162 -20.58 -30.35 -1.23
N GLY A 163 -19.76 -30.74 -0.25
CA GLY A 163 -18.31 -30.83 -0.39
C GLY A 163 -17.86 -31.86 -1.44
N ALA A 164 -18.54 -33.01 -1.51
CA ALA A 164 -18.23 -34.05 -2.48
C ALA A 164 -18.65 -33.67 -3.92
N GLU A 165 -19.67 -32.83 -4.08
CA GLU A 165 -20.06 -32.28 -5.39
C GLU A 165 -19.05 -31.24 -5.90
N LEU A 166 -18.54 -30.40 -5.00
CA LEU A 166 -17.48 -29.44 -5.32
C LEU A 166 -16.17 -30.14 -5.69
N ASP A 167 -15.78 -31.20 -4.97
CA ASP A 167 -14.59 -32.00 -5.30
C ASP A 167 -14.71 -32.71 -6.66
N LYS A 168 -15.92 -33.13 -7.04
CA LYS A 168 -16.19 -33.66 -8.40
C LYS A 168 -16.11 -32.58 -9.48
N ALA A 169 -16.62 -31.39 -9.21
CA ALA A 169 -16.66 -30.30 -10.18
C ALA A 169 -15.28 -29.68 -10.42
N PHE A 170 -14.48 -29.55 -9.36
CA PHE A 170 -13.20 -28.83 -9.43
C PHE A 170 -11.98 -29.76 -9.46
N GLY A 171 -12.15 -31.03 -9.12
CA GLY A 171 -11.05 -31.99 -9.05
C GLY A 171 -10.08 -31.63 -7.91
N VAL A 172 -9.61 -32.65 -7.19
CA VAL A 172 -8.73 -32.46 -6.04
C VAL A 172 -7.45 -31.71 -6.46
N MET A 173 -7.35 -30.42 -6.18
CA MET A 173 -6.11 -29.66 -6.29
C MET A 173 -5.23 -30.00 -5.09
N ALA A 174 -4.48 -31.11 -5.18
CA ALA A 174 -3.42 -31.40 -4.24
C ALA A 174 -2.29 -30.38 -4.44
N LEU A 175 -2.28 -29.30 -3.66
CA LEU A 175 -1.08 -28.48 -3.50
C LEU A 175 -0.01 -29.34 -2.82
N LYS A 176 1.13 -29.47 -3.49
CA LYS A 176 2.34 -30.12 -2.97
C LYS A 176 3.41 -29.07 -2.70
#